data_AF-A0A7S7SN42-F1
#
_entry.id   AF-A0A7S7SN42-F1
#
_cell.length_a   1.000
_cell.length_b   1.000
_cell.length_c   1.000
_cell.angle_alpha   90.00
_cell.angle_beta   90.00
_cell.angle_gamma   90.00
#
_symmetry.space_group_name_H-M   'P 1'
#
loop_
_entity.id
_entity.type
_entity.pdbx_description
1 polymer ?
#
loop_
_entity_poly.entity_id
_entity_poly.type
_entity_poly.pdbx_seq_one_letter_code
_entity_poly.pdbx_strand_id
1 'polypeptide(L)'
;MGASSPSFTGSKTDAPPCHCSSTPVFTVPARPETTLVTLDGAWELRCAPNPGAPGTTTLDHLASWSDNADPGVKYFSGTAAYQKSFEAPAGSLTKGRQLTLDLGDVRELAETSVNGHPLGIVWRPPYRVDITGAVKPGPNTFEIKVTNLWVNHLIGDQQPGAARISFTVPPTYKPDAPLPPSGLLGPVVIQQSVAGKP
;
A
#
# COMPACT_ATOMS: atom_id res chain seq x y z
N MET A 1 -0.64 13.50 -77.69
CA MET A 1 -1.40 12.48 -76.92
C MET A 1 -1.61 13.03 -75.52
N GLY A 2 -2.77 13.62 -75.27
CA GLY A 2 -3.15 14.15 -73.96
C GLY A 2 -3.90 13.09 -73.17
N ALA A 3 -3.48 12.84 -71.94
CA ALA A 3 -4.19 11.96 -71.01
C ALA A 3 -4.93 12.84 -69.99
N SER A 4 -6.27 12.84 -70.10
CA SER A 4 -7.17 13.48 -69.15
C SER A 4 -7.26 12.67 -67.86
N SER A 5 -7.02 13.30 -66.72
CA SER A 5 -7.33 12.73 -65.40
C SER A 5 -8.83 12.90 -65.09
N PRO A 6 -9.55 11.87 -64.61
CA PRO A 6 -10.90 12.05 -64.12
C PRO A 6 -10.88 12.55 -62.66
N SER A 7 -11.69 13.57 -62.39
CA SER A 7 -11.95 14.09 -61.04
C SER A 7 -12.99 13.22 -60.35
N PHE A 8 -12.70 12.70 -59.15
CA PHE A 8 -13.63 11.91 -58.36
C PHE A 8 -14.21 12.78 -57.24
N THR A 9 -15.46 13.23 -57.40
CA THR A 9 -16.22 13.92 -56.35
C THR A 9 -16.89 12.87 -55.45
N GLY A 10 -16.29 12.57 -54.30
CA GLY A 10 -16.90 11.74 -53.26
C GLY A 10 -17.84 12.58 -52.38
N SER A 11 -19.13 12.23 -52.34
CA SER A 11 -20.09 12.79 -51.38
C SER A 11 -19.78 12.29 -49.97
N LYS A 12 -19.58 13.21 -49.04
CA LYS A 12 -19.37 12.93 -47.62
C LYS A 12 -20.73 12.56 -47.00
N THR A 13 -20.97 11.27 -46.77
CA THR A 13 -22.13 10.80 -46.00
C THR A 13 -21.81 10.96 -44.51
N ASP A 14 -22.49 11.88 -43.83
CA ASP A 14 -22.36 12.07 -42.38
C ASP A 14 -22.85 10.81 -41.64
N ALA A 15 -22.00 10.26 -40.76
CA ALA A 15 -22.38 9.20 -39.84
C ALA A 15 -23.27 9.79 -38.72
N PRO A 16 -24.33 9.08 -38.28
CA PRO A 16 -25.21 9.58 -37.23
C PRO A 16 -24.48 9.68 -35.87
N PRO A 17 -24.82 10.67 -35.03
CA PRO A 17 -24.17 10.88 -33.74
C PRO A 17 -24.42 9.68 -32.81
N CYS A 18 -23.34 9.07 -32.32
CA CYS A 18 -23.42 8.03 -31.31
C CYS A 18 -23.97 8.62 -30.00
N HIS A 19 -25.18 8.22 -29.62
CA HIS A 19 -25.71 8.51 -28.29
C HIS A 19 -24.97 7.66 -27.26
N CYS A 20 -24.19 8.31 -26.38
CA CYS A 20 -23.69 7.69 -25.16
C CYS A 20 -24.86 7.48 -24.19
N SER A 21 -25.39 6.27 -24.13
CA SER A 21 -26.30 5.88 -23.06
C SER A 21 -25.54 5.83 -21.74
N SER A 22 -25.91 6.68 -20.78
CA SER A 22 -25.41 6.63 -19.42
C SER A 22 -25.93 5.36 -18.74
N THR A 23 -25.05 4.40 -18.49
CA THR A 23 -25.38 3.22 -17.68
C THR A 23 -25.61 3.67 -16.24
N PRO A 24 -26.73 3.31 -15.59
CA PRO A 24 -26.93 3.61 -14.18
C PRO A 24 -25.85 2.89 -13.36
N VAL A 25 -25.09 3.65 -12.57
CA VAL A 25 -24.11 3.11 -11.62
C VAL A 25 -24.86 2.73 -10.35
N PHE A 26 -24.92 1.43 -10.06
CA PHE A 26 -25.41 0.96 -8.77
C PHE A 26 -24.35 1.24 -7.70
N THR A 27 -24.64 2.16 -6.78
CA THR A 27 -23.78 2.43 -5.64
C THR A 27 -24.23 1.56 -4.47
N VAL A 28 -23.41 0.60 -4.07
CA VAL A 28 -23.65 -0.17 -2.83
C VAL A 28 -23.52 0.80 -1.65
N PRO A 29 -24.53 0.94 -0.79
CA PRO A 29 -24.43 1.80 0.38
C PRO A 29 -23.30 1.32 1.28
N ALA A 30 -22.43 2.24 1.70
CA ALA A 30 -21.35 1.94 2.62
C ALA A 30 -21.93 1.39 3.93
N ARG A 31 -21.40 0.26 4.40
CA ARG A 31 -21.79 -0.31 5.69
C ARG A 31 -21.31 0.65 6.79
N PRO A 32 -22.13 0.99 7.78
CA PRO A 32 -21.66 1.78 8.91
C PRO A 32 -20.57 1.00 9.65
N GLU A 33 -19.38 1.58 9.67
CA GLU A 33 -18.19 1.07 10.35
C GLU A 33 -17.87 1.99 11.52
N THR A 34 -17.50 1.43 12.66
CA THR A 34 -17.04 2.17 13.83
C THR A 34 -15.60 1.78 14.14
N THR A 35 -14.73 2.79 14.30
CA THR A 35 -13.35 2.57 14.72
C THR A 35 -13.33 2.09 16.16
N LEU A 36 -12.80 0.88 16.39
CA LEU A 36 -12.62 0.33 17.74
C LEU A 36 -11.29 0.76 18.35
N VAL A 37 -10.23 0.68 17.55
CA VAL A 37 -8.85 0.91 18.00
C VAL A 37 -8.08 1.54 16.87
N THR A 38 -7.30 2.57 17.18
CA THR A 38 -6.22 3.05 16.32
C THR A 38 -4.91 2.50 16.85
N LEU A 39 -4.11 1.86 15.99
CA LEU A 39 -2.84 1.24 16.37
C LEU A 39 -1.70 2.27 16.35
N ASP A 40 -1.85 3.33 17.16
CA ASP A 40 -0.93 4.46 17.27
C ASP A 40 0.27 4.20 18.20
N GLY A 41 1.30 5.05 18.11
CA GLY A 41 2.54 4.92 18.88
C GLY A 41 3.51 3.92 18.25
N ALA A 42 4.45 3.44 19.06
CA ALA A 42 5.63 2.75 18.55
C ALA A 42 5.31 1.45 17.78
N TRP A 43 6.11 1.20 16.76
CA TRP A 43 6.15 -0.03 15.97
C TRP A 43 7.58 -0.54 15.88
N GLU A 44 7.76 -1.85 15.98
CA GLU A 44 9.04 -2.46 15.60
C GLU A 44 9.08 -2.58 14.08
N LEU A 45 10.17 -2.12 13.47
CA LEU A 45 10.44 -2.23 12.04
C LEU A 45 11.66 -3.14 11.83
N ARG A 46 11.46 -4.23 11.10
CA ARG A 46 12.52 -5.14 10.67
C ARG A 46 12.69 -5.08 9.17
N CYS A 47 13.75 -4.43 8.71
CA CYS A 47 14.11 -4.41 7.31
C CYS A 47 14.72 -5.76 6.91
N ALA A 48 14.28 -6.32 5.78
CA ALA A 48 14.86 -7.54 5.25
C ALA A 48 16.39 -7.35 5.05
N PRO A 49 17.21 -8.40 5.29
CA PRO A 49 18.64 -8.32 5.10
C PRO A 49 18.98 -7.88 3.67
N ASN A 50 19.61 -6.72 3.56
CA ASN A 50 20.11 -6.12 2.33
C ASN A 50 21.34 -5.27 2.71
N PRO A 51 22.43 -5.20 1.94
CA PRO A 51 23.51 -4.27 2.27
C PRO A 51 22.96 -2.85 2.46
N GLY A 52 23.38 -2.18 3.54
CA GLY A 52 22.88 -0.85 3.91
C GLY A 52 21.54 -0.82 4.65
N ALA A 53 20.84 -1.94 4.83
CA ALA A 53 19.64 -2.00 5.65
C ALA A 53 19.99 -1.94 7.16
N PRO A 54 19.19 -1.25 7.99
CA PRO A 54 19.47 -1.05 9.41
C PRO A 54 19.19 -2.28 10.29
N GLY A 55 18.67 -3.37 9.71
CA GLY A 55 18.22 -4.54 10.47
C GLY A 55 16.91 -4.25 11.21
N THR A 56 16.94 -4.20 12.54
CA THR A 56 15.77 -3.92 13.39
C THR A 56 15.89 -2.53 14.00
N THR A 57 14.82 -1.74 13.91
CA THR A 57 14.69 -0.44 14.55
C THR A 57 13.29 -0.24 15.10
N THR A 58 13.09 0.82 15.89
CA THR A 58 11.77 1.22 16.40
C THR A 58 11.35 2.52 15.72
N LEU A 59 10.12 2.55 15.22
CA LEU A 59 9.47 3.77 14.74
C LEU A 59 8.52 4.27 15.83
N ASP A 60 8.72 5.48 16.35
CA ASP A 60 7.84 6.05 17.37
C ASP A 60 6.41 6.27 16.86
N HIS A 61 6.28 6.53 15.56
CA HIS A 61 5.02 6.67 14.83
C HIS A 61 5.20 6.19 13.39
N LEU A 62 4.09 5.84 12.74
CA LEU A 62 4.08 5.50 11.32
C LEU A 62 4.32 6.76 10.49
N ALA A 63 5.23 6.65 9.53
CA ALA A 63 5.62 7.71 8.60
C ALA A 63 6.26 7.09 7.36
N SER A 64 6.43 7.89 6.31
CA SER A 64 7.19 7.44 5.14
C SER A 64 8.64 7.17 5.52
N TRP A 65 9.22 6.07 5.03
CA TRP A 65 10.64 5.78 5.18
C TRP A 65 11.51 6.90 4.67
N SER A 66 11.12 7.54 3.56
CA SER A 66 11.84 8.65 2.91
C SER A 66 12.12 9.84 3.82
N ASP A 67 11.34 9.98 4.89
CA ASP A 67 11.40 11.10 5.82
C ASP A 67 12.22 10.76 7.07
N ASN A 68 12.71 9.52 7.18
CA ASN A 68 13.48 9.05 8.32
C ASN A 68 14.90 9.67 8.32
N ALA A 69 15.41 9.92 9.53
CA ALA A 69 16.75 10.48 9.72
C ALA A 69 17.87 9.45 9.47
N ASP A 70 17.61 8.15 9.71
CA ASP A 70 18.55 7.07 9.41
C ASP A 70 18.62 6.83 7.90
N PRO A 71 19.78 7.03 7.24
CA PRO A 71 19.94 6.79 5.81
C PRO A 71 19.58 5.35 5.38
N GLY A 72 19.81 4.36 6.24
CA GLY A 72 19.50 2.96 5.98
C GLY A 72 17.99 2.71 5.89
N VAL A 73 17.18 3.46 6.65
CA VAL A 73 15.70 3.46 6.51
C VAL A 73 15.29 4.35 5.34
N LYS A 74 15.86 5.56 5.24
CA LYS A 74 15.51 6.58 4.25
C LYS A 74 15.59 6.10 2.81
N TYR A 75 16.69 5.42 2.49
CA TYR A 75 16.96 4.89 1.16
C TYR A 75 16.64 3.38 1.07
N PHE A 76 15.91 2.83 2.03
CA PHE A 76 15.56 1.41 2.01
C PHE A 76 14.71 1.08 0.77
N SER A 77 15.04 -0.04 0.14
CA SER A 77 14.15 -0.68 -0.82
C SER A 77 14.15 -2.18 -0.62
N GLY A 78 12.95 -2.77 -0.70
CA GLY A 78 12.70 -4.16 -0.38
C GLY A 78 11.51 -4.31 0.57
N THR A 79 11.53 -5.39 1.35
CA THR A 79 10.46 -5.70 2.30
C THR A 79 10.86 -5.34 3.72
N ALA A 80 10.02 -4.60 4.44
CA ALA A 80 10.17 -4.39 5.87
C ALA A 80 8.93 -4.90 6.64
N ALA A 81 9.17 -5.64 7.70
CA ALA A 81 8.15 -6.19 8.57
C ALA A 81 7.90 -5.25 9.75
N TYR A 82 6.67 -4.75 9.87
CA TYR A 82 6.17 -4.01 11.01
C TYR A 82 5.55 -4.99 12.00
N GLN A 83 5.90 -4.90 13.27
CA GLN A 83 5.28 -5.69 14.33
C GLN A 83 4.68 -4.79 15.40
N LYS A 84 3.48 -5.16 15.84
CA LYS A 84 2.81 -4.51 16.97
C LYS A 84 1.90 -5.48 17.71
N SER A 85 1.92 -5.37 19.03
CA SER A 85 0.96 -6.06 19.88
C SER A 85 -0.21 -5.16 20.22
N PHE A 86 -1.39 -5.75 20.32
CA PHE A 86 -2.59 -5.06 20.80
C PHE A 86 -3.38 -5.97 21.74
N GLU A 87 -4.11 -5.34 22.65
CA GLU A 87 -5.01 -6.04 23.56
C GLU A 87 -6.45 -5.88 23.07
N ALA A 88 -7.07 -6.98 22.66
CA ALA A 88 -8.47 -7.00 22.27
C ALA A 88 -9.37 -7.01 23.52
N PRO A 89 -10.25 -6.01 23.73
CA PRO A 89 -11.12 -5.98 24.89
C PRO A 89 -11.98 -7.25 24.98
N ALA A 90 -12.11 -7.81 26.18
CA ALA A 90 -12.99 -8.94 26.44
C ALA A 90 -14.46 -8.53 26.18
N GLY A 91 -14.95 -8.81 24.97
CA GLY A 91 -16.28 -8.42 24.51
C GLY A 91 -16.34 -7.64 23.19
N SER A 92 -15.21 -7.25 22.59
CA SER A 92 -15.21 -6.67 21.23
C SER A 92 -15.54 -7.72 20.15
N LEU A 93 -15.27 -9.00 20.43
CA LEU A 93 -15.49 -10.15 19.55
C LEU A 93 -16.87 -10.80 19.74
N THR A 94 -17.94 -10.00 19.74
CA THR A 94 -19.30 -10.55 19.80
C THR A 94 -19.69 -11.22 18.48
N LYS A 95 -20.44 -12.33 18.56
CA LYS A 95 -21.03 -12.99 17.39
C LYS A 95 -21.83 -11.98 16.54
N GLY A 96 -21.70 -12.10 15.22
CA GLY A 96 -22.42 -11.24 14.27
C GLY A 96 -21.77 -9.87 14.02
N ARG A 97 -20.51 -9.68 14.42
CA ARG A 97 -19.71 -8.52 14.03
C ARG A 97 -18.55 -8.94 13.13
N GLN A 98 -18.21 -8.07 12.19
CA GLN A 98 -17.04 -8.21 11.33
C GLN A 98 -15.99 -7.20 11.77
N LEU A 99 -14.75 -7.66 11.88
CA LEU A 99 -13.59 -6.83 12.15
C LEU A 99 -12.74 -6.70 10.89
N THR A 100 -12.36 -5.47 10.58
CA THR A 100 -11.51 -5.14 9.45
C THR A 100 -10.29 -4.37 9.95
N LEU A 101 -9.10 -4.83 9.56
CA LEU A 101 -7.88 -4.05 9.68
C LEU A 101 -7.78 -3.15 8.44
N ASP A 102 -7.87 -1.84 8.63
CA ASP A 102 -7.62 -0.84 7.61
C ASP A 102 -6.20 -0.30 7.83
N LEU A 103 -5.33 -0.47 6.83
CA LEU A 103 -3.93 -0.07 6.89
C LEU A 103 -3.70 1.42 6.58
N GLY A 104 -4.74 2.14 6.14
CA GLY A 104 -4.59 3.52 5.70
C GLY A 104 -3.77 3.61 4.41
N ASP A 105 -2.73 4.45 4.40
CA ASP A 105 -1.82 4.58 3.26
C ASP A 105 -0.65 3.58 3.35
N VAL A 106 -0.50 2.77 2.31
CA VAL A 106 0.54 1.75 2.13
C VAL A 106 1.27 2.01 0.83
N ARG A 107 2.60 2.01 0.87
CA ARG A 107 3.48 2.23 -0.29
C ARG A 107 4.49 1.07 -0.42
N GLU A 108 4.26 0.07 -1.26
CA GLU A 108 3.20 -0.07 -2.30
C GLU A 108 2.19 -1.18 -2.01
N LEU A 109 2.62 -2.27 -1.39
CA LEU A 109 1.78 -3.41 -1.04
C LEU A 109 2.12 -3.92 0.35
N ALA A 110 1.16 -4.59 0.99
CA ALA A 110 1.34 -5.19 2.31
C ALA A 110 0.85 -6.64 2.35
N GLU A 111 1.67 -7.53 2.91
CA GLU A 111 1.24 -8.84 3.38
C GLU A 111 0.91 -8.74 4.86
N THR A 112 -0.23 -9.29 5.26
CA THR A 112 -0.71 -9.16 6.65
C THR A 112 -0.81 -10.51 7.31
N SER A 113 -0.49 -10.55 8.61
CA SER A 113 -0.76 -11.70 9.45
C SER A 113 -1.13 -11.27 10.86
N VAL A 114 -1.92 -12.11 11.52
CA VAL A 114 -2.38 -11.92 12.90
C VAL A 114 -2.09 -13.20 13.68
N ASN A 115 -1.39 -13.09 14.80
CA ASN A 115 -1.00 -14.23 15.62
C ASN A 115 -0.24 -15.32 14.84
N GLY A 116 0.52 -14.91 13.82
CA GLY A 116 1.25 -15.82 12.92
C GLY A 116 0.39 -16.44 11.80
N HIS A 117 -0.91 -16.15 11.73
CA HIS A 117 -1.79 -16.61 10.65
C HIS A 117 -1.82 -15.59 9.50
N PRO A 118 -1.39 -15.97 8.27
CA PRO A 118 -1.45 -15.08 7.10
C PRO A 118 -2.89 -14.77 6.70
N LEU A 119 -3.16 -13.51 6.36
CA LEU A 119 -4.49 -13.03 5.94
C LEU A 119 -4.51 -12.51 4.50
N GLY A 120 -3.41 -12.68 3.77
CA GLY A 120 -3.28 -12.33 2.36
C GLY A 120 -2.53 -11.03 2.11
N ILE A 121 -2.55 -10.63 0.84
CA ILE A 121 -1.76 -9.52 0.30
C ILE A 121 -2.72 -8.44 -0.22
N VAL A 122 -2.56 -7.21 0.26
CA VAL A 122 -3.26 -6.03 -0.24
C VAL A 122 -2.31 -5.19 -1.09
N TRP A 123 -2.63 -5.06 -2.37
CA TRP A 123 -1.77 -4.42 -3.37
C TRP A 123 -2.40 -3.18 -4.02
N ARG A 124 -3.65 -2.86 -3.67
CA ARG A 124 -4.32 -1.65 -4.12
C ARG A 124 -5.30 -1.11 -3.07
N PRO A 125 -5.62 0.18 -3.10
CA PRO A 125 -6.67 0.74 -2.26
C PRO A 125 -8.06 0.13 -2.53
N PRO A 126 -8.92 0.08 -1.49
CA PRO A 126 -8.60 0.30 -0.08
C PRO A 126 -7.77 -0.86 0.50
N TYR A 127 -6.74 -0.56 1.31
CA TYR A 127 -5.84 -1.54 1.91
C TYR A 127 -6.45 -2.16 3.17
N ARG A 128 -7.47 -3.01 2.97
CA ARG A 128 -8.30 -3.58 4.04
C ARG A 128 -8.24 -5.11 4.06
N VAL A 129 -8.23 -5.68 5.26
CA VAL A 129 -8.17 -7.13 5.49
C VAL A 129 -9.17 -7.54 6.56
N ASP A 130 -9.91 -8.64 6.34
CA ASP A 130 -10.79 -9.21 7.36
C ASP A 130 -9.95 -9.93 8.42
N ILE A 131 -10.12 -9.53 9.69
CA ILE A 131 -9.41 -10.10 10.84
C ILE A 131 -10.35 -10.82 11.81
N THR A 132 -11.65 -10.94 11.48
CA THR A 132 -12.71 -11.43 12.36
C THR A 132 -12.40 -12.81 12.94
N GLY A 133 -11.86 -13.71 12.12
CA GLY A 133 -11.52 -15.07 12.53
C GLY A 133 -10.10 -15.23 13.11
N ALA A 134 -9.27 -14.19 13.07
CA ALA A 134 -7.85 -14.27 13.40
C ALA A 134 -7.51 -13.63 14.76
N VAL A 135 -8.35 -12.71 15.23
CA VAL A 135 -8.21 -12.04 16.53
C VAL A 135 -8.85 -12.88 17.64
N LYS A 136 -8.19 -12.92 18.80
CA LYS A 136 -8.68 -13.55 20.04
C LYS A 136 -8.81 -12.53 21.18
N PRO A 137 -9.62 -12.77 22.22
CA PRO A 137 -9.63 -11.90 23.40
C PRO A 137 -8.24 -11.81 24.05
N GLY A 138 -7.86 -10.63 24.56
CA GLY A 138 -6.55 -10.40 25.17
C GLY A 138 -5.45 -10.10 24.14
N PRO A 139 -4.19 -10.57 24.37
CA PRO A 139 -3.06 -10.16 23.55
C PRO A 139 -3.07 -10.80 22.16
N ASN A 140 -2.82 -9.98 21.17
CA ASN A 140 -2.65 -10.36 19.78
C ASN A 140 -1.43 -9.65 19.19
N THR A 141 -0.81 -10.27 18.18
CA THR A 141 0.32 -9.67 17.47
C THR A 141 0.00 -9.54 15.99
N PHE A 142 0.13 -8.32 15.47
CA PHE A 142 0.11 -8.04 14.04
C PHE A 142 1.53 -8.09 13.49
N GLU A 143 1.69 -8.72 12.33
CA GLU A 143 2.86 -8.52 11.47
C GLU A 143 2.39 -8.07 10.09
N ILE A 144 2.92 -6.93 9.63
CA ILE A 144 2.58 -6.32 8.33
C ILE A 144 3.88 -6.16 7.56
N LYS A 145 4.06 -6.92 6.48
CA LYS A 145 5.24 -6.84 5.62
C LYS A 145 4.94 -5.92 4.46
N VAL A 146 5.57 -4.75 4.44
CA VAL A 146 5.41 -3.79 3.35
C VAL A 146 6.59 -3.89 2.40
N THR A 147 6.30 -3.92 1.11
CA THR A 147 7.31 -3.93 0.04
C THR A 147 7.14 -2.70 -0.85
N ASN A 148 8.23 -1.96 -1.08
CA ASN A 148 8.28 -0.80 -1.98
C ASN A 148 9.07 -1.10 -3.27
N LEU A 149 9.27 -0.07 -4.08
CA LEU A 149 10.06 -0.11 -5.31
C LEU A 149 11.55 0.19 -5.02
N TRP A 150 12.42 -0.21 -5.94
CA TRP A 150 13.88 0.02 -5.87
C TRP A 150 14.33 1.50 -5.96
N VAL A 151 13.40 2.43 -6.19
CA VAL A 151 13.71 3.84 -6.51
C VAL A 151 14.54 4.50 -5.40
N ASN A 152 14.15 4.31 -4.13
CA ASN A 152 14.83 4.96 -3.00
C ASN A 152 16.26 4.44 -2.85
N HIS A 153 16.48 3.13 -3.00
CA HIS A 153 17.81 2.54 -2.93
C HIS A 153 18.70 3.01 -4.09
N LEU A 154 18.16 3.06 -5.31
CA LEU A 154 18.91 3.55 -6.48
C LEU A 154 19.33 5.02 -6.32
N ILE A 155 18.50 5.86 -5.70
CA ILE A 155 18.84 7.25 -5.37
C ILE A 155 19.86 7.31 -4.22
N GLY A 156 19.74 6.43 -3.23
CA GLY A 156 20.68 6.29 -2.10
C GLY A 156 22.10 5.96 -2.56
N ASP A 157 22.22 5.06 -3.54
CA ASP A 157 23.50 4.69 -4.16
C ASP A 157 24.23 5.85 -4.87
N GLN A 158 23.52 6.94 -5.19
CA GLN A 158 24.12 8.13 -5.80
C GLN A 158 24.57 9.18 -4.77
N GLN A 159 24.26 8.99 -3.48
CA GLN A 159 24.59 9.98 -2.46
C GLN A 159 26.11 10.08 -2.26
N PRO A 160 26.66 11.28 -2.00
CA PRO A 160 28.08 11.44 -1.71
C PRO A 160 28.53 10.55 -0.55
N GLY A 161 29.56 9.73 -0.78
CA GLY A 161 30.11 8.83 0.23
C GLY A 161 29.33 7.51 0.41
N ALA A 162 28.25 7.27 -0.35
CA ALA A 162 27.56 6.00 -0.34
C ALA A 162 28.41 4.89 -0.97
N ALA A 163 28.41 3.71 -0.34
CA ALA A 163 28.90 2.50 -0.98
C ALA A 163 27.82 2.00 -1.93
N ARG A 164 28.08 2.09 -3.25
CA ARG A 164 27.12 1.63 -4.26
C ARG A 164 26.91 0.11 -4.15
N ILE A 165 25.67 -0.29 -3.90
CA ILE A 165 25.29 -1.70 -3.70
C ILE A 165 24.64 -2.26 -4.96
N SER A 166 23.82 -1.47 -5.65
CA SER A 166 23.05 -1.90 -6.80
C SER A 166 23.79 -1.73 -8.13
N PHE A 167 23.43 -2.60 -9.07
CA PHE A 167 23.91 -2.56 -10.45
C PHE A 167 22.75 -2.41 -11.42
N THR A 168 22.85 -1.41 -12.29
CA THR A 168 21.96 -1.18 -13.43
C THR A 168 22.81 -0.88 -14.65
N VAL A 169 22.41 -1.40 -15.83
CA VAL A 169 23.20 -1.21 -17.07
C VAL A 169 23.26 0.27 -17.46
N PRO A 170 22.14 0.98 -17.63
CA PRO A 170 22.17 2.44 -17.67
C PRO A 170 22.14 3.03 -16.25
N PRO A 171 22.75 4.20 -16.03
CA PRO A 171 22.44 5.04 -14.87
C PRO A 171 20.94 5.36 -14.85
N THR A 172 20.31 5.27 -13.68
CA THR A 172 18.84 5.39 -13.55
C THR A 172 18.41 6.72 -12.94
N TYR A 173 18.93 7.07 -11.77
CA TYR A 173 18.54 8.26 -11.01
C TYR A 173 19.72 9.15 -10.66
N LYS A 174 19.42 10.41 -10.31
CA LYS A 174 20.38 11.39 -9.79
C LYS A 174 20.25 11.50 -8.26
N PRO A 175 21.27 12.00 -7.55
CA PRO A 175 21.20 12.13 -6.09
C PRO A 175 20.15 13.14 -5.59
N ASP A 176 19.72 14.07 -6.43
CA ASP A 176 18.71 15.10 -6.15
C ASP A 176 17.28 14.69 -6.56
N ALA A 177 17.10 13.48 -7.11
CA ALA A 177 15.77 12.98 -7.47
C ALA A 177 14.89 12.86 -6.21
N PRO A 178 13.59 13.22 -6.30
CA PRO A 178 12.69 13.11 -5.16
C PRO A 178 12.50 11.65 -4.76
N LEU A 179 12.55 11.38 -3.46
CA LEU A 179 12.25 10.05 -2.92
C LEU A 179 10.73 9.82 -2.93
N PRO A 180 10.21 8.80 -3.61
CA PRO A 180 8.82 8.42 -3.44
C PRO A 180 8.53 8.01 -1.99
N PRO A 181 7.32 8.33 -1.48
CA PRO A 181 6.86 7.82 -0.20
C PRO A 181 6.94 6.28 -0.16
N SER A 182 7.29 5.72 1.00
CA SER A 182 7.50 4.27 1.13
C SER A 182 7.14 3.78 2.53
N GLY A 183 6.58 2.58 2.63
CA GLY A 183 6.27 1.94 3.90
C GLY A 183 4.79 1.98 4.29
N LEU A 184 4.53 1.80 5.57
CA LEU A 184 3.20 1.84 6.19
C LEU A 184 3.04 3.23 6.81
N LEU A 185 2.30 4.11 6.13
CA LEU A 185 2.11 5.49 6.55
C LEU A 185 0.90 5.60 7.50
N GLY A 186 -0.06 4.69 7.38
CA GLY A 186 -1.24 4.67 8.25
C GLY A 186 -2.25 5.77 7.92
N PRO A 187 -3.12 6.14 8.88
CA PRO A 187 -3.27 5.48 10.19
C PRO A 187 -3.74 4.02 10.03
N VAL A 188 -3.32 3.16 10.95
CA VAL A 188 -3.78 1.76 10.98
C VAL A 188 -4.87 1.64 12.02
N VAL A 189 -6.06 1.22 11.60
CA VAL A 189 -7.24 1.12 12.47
C VAL A 189 -7.90 -0.24 12.40
N ILE A 190 -8.48 -0.66 13.52
CA ILE A 190 -9.41 -1.78 13.58
C ILE A 190 -10.82 -1.20 13.55
N GLN A 191 -11.54 -1.52 12.48
CA GLN A 191 -12.93 -1.14 12.28
C GLN A 191 -13.85 -2.31 12.58
N GLN A 192 -15.03 -2.00 13.11
CA GLN A 192 -16.09 -2.96 13.38
C GLN A 192 -17.33 -2.58 12.62
N SER A 193 -17.96 -3.57 12.00
CA SER A 193 -19.29 -3.43 11.42
C SER A 193 -20.19 -4.60 11.83
N VAL A 194 -21.50 -4.44 11.68
CA VAL A 194 -22.45 -5.56 11.83
C VAL A 194 -22.23 -6.52 10.68
N ALA A 195 -22.17 -7.83 10.90
CA ALA A 195 -22.01 -8.80 9.83
C ALA A 195 -23.18 -8.71 8.83
N GLY A 196 -22.88 -8.78 7.53
CA GLY A 196 -23.92 -8.86 6.50
C GLY A 196 -24.70 -10.15 6.64
N LYS A 197 -26.03 -10.09 6.47
CA LYS A 197 -26.79 -11.30 6.19
C LYS A 197 -26.23 -11.89 4.87
N PRO A 198 -25.90 -13.19 4.82
CA PRO A 198 -25.43 -13.84 3.59
C PRO A 198 -26.47 -13.75 2.48
#